data_AF-A0A2H0Q308-F1
#
_entry.id   AF-A0A2H0Q308-F1
#
_cell.length_a   1.000
_cell.length_b   1.000
_cell.length_c   1.000
_cell.angle_alpha   90.00
_cell.angle_beta   90.00
_cell.angle_gamma   90.00
#
_symmetry.space_group_name_H-M   'P 1'
#
loop_
_entity.id
_entity.type
_entity.pdbx_description
1 polymer ?
#
loop_
_entity_poly.entity_id
_entity_poly.type
_entity_poly.pdbx_seq_one_letter_code
_entity_poly.pdbx_strand_id
1 'polypeptide(L)'
;MNVIFDQTRSFCQLTLAIFFLCYGCSSNNIVENKPLEIKAVYNELQPNTVEAKPDGTVGPHLFFDPAPFAHPEDKSVNVIILTPAASLHGYGLDTRSGSLYRQRFYCEHKDIWNNYNDELSTPPFSIAVVPRTLDALGEPQQTFVFGNSKYLDQPSSETLTHRVRIVGGVIRQVCRDYPCATTERWLSNMQLIAVNSQDPKFKDVQDLASLKSKVDWEESLAWMQNGFGVTLAGTRPEPVYRVTGEVDANRALSYFLKKNREINFEEQKSISKSCNILYEDLWQGSQRVRKAIAKRKEMLTSGKAGTEELLVEYSDLERLNLTKEQRQADAINKKFEVKKSRSEYDFAKFFGNFHENYGKRYKTCMRFVRPASIAKDEERFWFFAFVDLFMGLEDLGWSYRCSRRAWLENPKKSDGTRLFTNSFEKSCTVNELDLAFDMAVTVMSGERNAKRPHMRFIGYDSGANGSHEKIYGWVHEDGKELVCTDEEQAKFLEKDRTVIFPSDVSWKSFRVEEKRSRYDIIR
;
A
#
# COMPACT_ATOMS: atom_id res chain seq x y z
N MET A 1 -0.60 60.25 70.91
CA MET A 1 -2.07 60.25 70.82
C MET A 1 -2.54 58.83 70.66
N ASN A 2 -3.53 58.45 71.46
CA ASN A 2 -4.22 57.16 71.50
C ASN A 2 -4.71 56.73 70.13
N VAL A 3 -4.76 55.41 69.85
CA VAL A 3 -6.02 54.64 69.77
C VAL A 3 -5.67 53.14 69.88
N ILE A 4 -6.26 52.50 70.87
CA ILE A 4 -6.37 51.04 71.04
C ILE A 4 -7.64 50.62 70.28
N PHE A 5 -7.58 49.57 69.46
CA PHE A 5 -8.78 48.84 69.04
C PHE A 5 -8.57 47.33 69.22
N ASP A 6 -9.46 46.79 70.04
CA ASP A 6 -9.69 45.40 70.38
C ASP A 6 -10.50 44.72 69.25
N GLN A 7 -10.07 43.55 68.80
CA GLN A 7 -10.89 42.65 67.99
C GLN A 7 -10.60 41.19 68.37
N THR A 8 -11.15 40.79 69.50
CA THR A 8 -11.50 39.40 69.80
C THR A 8 -12.91 39.11 69.27
N ARG A 9 -13.02 38.26 68.23
CA ARG A 9 -14.18 37.39 67.86
C ARG A 9 -14.22 37.12 66.34
N SER A 10 -13.50 36.09 65.89
CA SER A 10 -13.87 35.29 64.70
C SER A 10 -12.89 34.12 64.53
N PHE A 11 -12.96 33.13 65.43
CA PHE A 11 -12.12 31.93 65.31
C PHE A 11 -12.89 30.61 65.49
N CYS A 12 -14.22 30.63 65.36
CA CYS A 12 -15.05 29.43 65.60
C CYS A 12 -16.00 29.04 64.45
N GLN A 13 -15.91 29.68 63.27
CA GLN A 13 -16.72 29.29 62.10
C GLN A 13 -15.89 28.84 60.89
N LEU A 14 -14.56 28.89 60.94
CA LEU A 14 -13.71 28.45 59.83
C LEU A 14 -13.30 26.96 59.89
N THR A 15 -13.57 26.27 60.99
CA THR A 15 -13.13 24.87 61.19
C THR A 15 -14.14 23.82 60.67
N LEU A 16 -15.40 24.20 60.41
CA LEU A 16 -16.41 23.26 59.88
C LEU A 16 -16.49 23.22 58.34
N ALA A 17 -15.96 24.22 57.63
CA ALA A 17 -15.97 24.26 56.17
C ALA A 17 -14.80 23.49 55.53
N ILE A 18 -13.73 23.20 56.28
CA ILE A 18 -12.55 22.48 55.78
C ILE A 18 -12.74 20.95 55.82
N PHE A 19 -13.64 20.44 56.67
CA PHE A 19 -13.92 19.00 56.75
C PHE A 19 -14.83 18.45 55.64
N PHE A 20 -15.56 19.31 54.90
CA PHE A 20 -16.40 18.89 53.78
C PHE A 20 -15.71 18.88 52.41
N LEU A 21 -14.46 19.37 52.31
CA LEU A 21 -13.69 19.37 51.06
C LEU A 21 -12.80 18.12 50.87
N CYS A 22 -12.75 17.20 51.84
CA CYS A 22 -11.87 16.02 51.78
C CYS A 22 -12.57 14.70 51.40
N TYR A 23 -13.88 14.71 51.11
CA TYR A 23 -14.63 13.53 50.64
C TYR A 23 -15.09 13.65 49.18
N GLY A 24 -14.30 14.35 48.35
CA GLY A 24 -14.36 14.14 46.91
C GLY A 24 -13.84 12.74 46.60
N CYS A 25 -14.70 11.73 46.74
CA CYS A 25 -14.48 10.43 46.11
C CYS A 25 -14.41 10.69 44.61
N SER A 26 -13.19 10.94 44.10
CA SER A 26 -12.88 10.79 42.70
C SER A 26 -13.15 9.33 42.38
N SER A 27 -14.38 9.04 41.95
CA SER A 27 -14.69 7.77 41.33
C SER A 27 -13.74 7.67 40.16
N ASN A 28 -12.66 6.91 40.31
CA ASN A 28 -11.84 6.46 39.21
C ASN A 28 -12.78 5.67 38.32
N ASN A 29 -13.44 6.36 37.39
CA ASN A 29 -14.22 5.75 36.34
C ASN A 29 -13.20 4.96 35.54
N ILE A 30 -13.09 3.67 35.87
CA ILE A 30 -12.35 2.71 35.07
C ILE A 30 -13.07 2.73 33.73
N VAL A 31 -12.48 3.43 32.76
CA VAL A 31 -12.98 3.44 31.39
C VAL A 31 -12.96 2.00 30.94
N GLU A 32 -14.15 1.40 30.81
CA GLU A 32 -14.30 0.03 30.35
C GLU A 32 -13.78 -0.01 28.91
N ASN A 33 -12.62 -0.63 28.70
CA ASN A 33 -11.97 -0.72 27.39
C ASN A 33 -12.67 -1.79 26.55
N LYS A 34 -13.94 -1.53 26.21
CA LYS A 34 -14.67 -2.32 25.22
C LYS A 34 -14.09 -2.00 23.84
N PRO A 35 -13.85 -3.02 23.00
CA PRO A 35 -13.50 -2.80 21.60
C PRO A 35 -14.50 -1.85 20.94
N LEU A 36 -14.00 -0.91 20.13
CA LEU A 36 -14.88 0.04 19.42
C LEU A 36 -15.22 -0.52 18.05
N GLU A 37 -16.52 -0.58 17.74
CA GLU A 37 -17.03 -0.92 16.43
C GLU A 37 -16.69 0.17 15.39
N ILE A 38 -16.17 -0.27 14.25
CA ILE A 38 -15.75 0.59 13.15
C ILE A 38 -16.92 0.85 12.21
N LYS A 39 -17.22 2.12 11.95
CA LYS A 39 -18.22 2.56 10.96
C LYS A 39 -17.57 2.77 9.59
N ALA A 40 -18.24 2.35 8.52
CA ALA A 40 -17.71 2.35 7.15
C ALA A 40 -17.71 3.72 6.44
N VAL A 41 -17.13 4.75 7.04
CA VAL A 41 -17.22 6.14 6.56
C VAL A 41 -16.40 6.38 5.29
N TYR A 42 -15.20 5.82 5.19
CA TYR A 42 -14.24 6.05 4.12
C TYR A 42 -14.69 5.36 2.83
N ASN A 43 -15.18 4.13 2.94
CA ASN A 43 -15.71 3.38 1.81
C ASN A 43 -16.98 4.04 1.23
N GLU A 44 -17.79 4.70 2.05
CA GLU A 44 -18.91 5.53 1.58
C GLU A 44 -18.46 6.73 0.73
N LEU A 45 -17.23 7.23 0.91
CA LEU A 45 -16.66 8.28 0.04
C LEU A 45 -16.26 7.75 -1.36
N GLN A 46 -16.28 6.43 -1.56
CA GLN A 46 -15.86 5.78 -2.80
C GLN A 46 -16.95 4.85 -3.36
N PRO A 47 -18.18 5.36 -3.59
CA PRO A 47 -19.32 4.50 -3.91
C PRO A 47 -19.10 3.72 -5.21
N ASN A 48 -18.25 4.17 -6.13
CA ASN A 48 -18.04 3.53 -7.44
C ASN A 48 -16.95 2.44 -7.45
N THR A 49 -16.22 2.24 -6.35
CA THR A 49 -15.05 1.34 -6.33
C THR A 49 -15.14 0.30 -5.22
N VAL A 50 -16.06 0.48 -4.27
CA VAL A 50 -16.31 -0.47 -3.19
C VAL A 50 -17.30 -1.55 -3.62
N GLU A 51 -16.99 -2.78 -3.23
CA GLU A 51 -17.89 -3.91 -3.36
C GLU A 51 -18.77 -4.02 -2.13
N ALA A 52 -20.08 -3.99 -2.33
CA ALA A 52 -21.02 -4.29 -1.27
C ALA A 52 -20.94 -5.78 -0.89
N LYS A 53 -21.15 -6.07 0.39
CA LYS A 53 -21.40 -7.42 0.89
C LYS A 53 -22.70 -7.97 0.27
N PRO A 54 -22.95 -9.29 0.33
CA PRO A 54 -24.17 -9.89 -0.24
C PRO A 54 -25.49 -9.29 0.28
N ASP A 55 -25.48 -8.72 1.49
CA ASP A 55 -26.60 -8.02 2.11
C ASP A 55 -26.75 -6.54 1.67
N GLY A 56 -25.89 -6.07 0.77
CA GLY A 56 -25.85 -4.70 0.28
C GLY A 56 -25.10 -3.73 1.18
N THR A 57 -24.62 -4.16 2.35
CA THR A 57 -23.85 -3.30 3.26
C THR A 57 -22.42 -3.11 2.77
N VAL A 58 -21.79 -2.02 3.20
CA VAL A 58 -20.39 -1.73 2.92
C VAL A 58 -19.60 -1.98 4.20
N GLY A 59 -18.61 -2.87 4.13
CA GLY A 59 -17.69 -3.11 5.25
C GLY A 59 -16.77 -1.91 5.50
N PRO A 60 -16.25 -1.76 6.73
CA PRO A 60 -15.32 -0.68 7.03
C PRO A 60 -13.95 -0.90 6.37
N HIS A 61 -13.28 0.21 6.06
CA HIS A 61 -11.90 0.23 5.62
C HIS A 61 -10.98 0.20 6.85
N LEU A 62 -10.38 -0.95 7.16
CA LEU A 62 -9.59 -1.13 8.39
C LEU A 62 -8.51 -0.06 8.59
N PHE A 63 -7.83 0.41 7.54
CA PHE A 63 -6.82 1.46 7.75
C PHE A 63 -7.37 2.87 8.00
N PHE A 64 -8.51 3.23 7.40
CA PHE A 64 -8.97 4.63 7.31
C PHE A 64 -10.20 4.93 8.16
N ASP A 65 -11.04 3.96 8.50
CA ASP A 65 -12.24 4.21 9.29
C ASP A 65 -11.99 4.32 10.81
N PRO A 66 -11.10 3.52 11.38
CA PRO A 66 -10.71 3.64 12.79
C PRO A 66 -9.97 4.94 13.11
N ALA A 67 -10.24 5.50 14.29
CA ALA A 67 -9.42 6.58 14.83
C ALA A 67 -8.12 6.03 15.46
N PRO A 68 -6.93 6.62 15.19
CA PRO A 68 -5.64 6.23 15.78
C PRO A 68 -5.51 6.48 17.28
N PHE A 69 -6.56 7.04 17.91
CA PHE A 69 -6.61 7.58 19.28
C PHE A 69 -5.39 7.24 20.12
N ALA A 70 -4.55 8.24 20.38
CA ALA A 70 -3.40 8.13 21.24
C ALA A 70 -3.59 9.02 22.45
N HIS A 71 -3.45 8.45 23.65
CA HIS A 71 -3.68 9.16 24.89
C HIS A 71 -2.39 9.17 25.73
N PRO A 72 -1.69 10.33 25.80
CA PRO A 72 -0.37 10.40 26.41
C PRO A 72 -0.31 10.00 27.89
N GLU A 73 -1.37 10.28 28.66
CA GLU A 73 -1.36 10.09 30.12
C GLU A 73 -1.41 8.62 30.53
N ASP A 74 -2.24 7.83 29.85
CA ASP A 74 -2.37 6.37 30.09
C ASP A 74 -1.56 5.54 29.09
N LYS A 75 -0.80 6.23 28.23
CA LYS A 75 0.09 5.71 27.19
C LYS A 75 -0.62 4.74 26.26
N SER A 76 -1.89 4.97 25.96
CA SER A 76 -2.67 4.05 25.13
C SER A 76 -2.74 4.49 23.67
N VAL A 77 -2.85 3.52 22.77
CA VAL A 77 -3.13 3.72 21.34
C VAL A 77 -4.19 2.73 20.86
N ASN A 78 -4.97 3.13 19.86
CA ASN A 78 -5.84 2.19 19.14
C ASN A 78 -5.05 1.41 18.10
N VAL A 79 -5.30 0.11 18.02
CA VAL A 79 -4.68 -0.79 17.05
C VAL A 79 -5.69 -1.72 16.42
N ILE A 80 -5.33 -2.25 15.26
CA ILE A 80 -6.04 -3.33 14.57
C ILE A 80 -5.10 -4.52 14.53
N ILE A 81 -5.55 -5.64 15.08
CA ILE A 81 -4.78 -6.88 15.04
C ILE A 81 -4.83 -7.41 13.61
N LEU A 82 -3.66 -7.60 13.01
CA LEU A 82 -3.52 -8.24 11.70
C LEU A 82 -3.24 -9.71 11.88
N THR A 83 -2.21 -10.04 12.66
CA THR A 83 -1.79 -11.41 12.92
C THR A 83 -1.88 -11.71 14.41
N PRO A 84 -2.78 -12.59 14.85
CA PRO A 84 -2.84 -12.99 16.25
C PRO A 84 -1.56 -13.71 16.71
N ALA A 85 -1.27 -13.62 18.01
CA ALA A 85 -0.21 -14.42 18.64
C ALA A 85 -0.45 -15.92 18.40
N ALA A 86 0.64 -16.67 18.24
CA ALA A 86 0.64 -18.10 17.93
C ALA A 86 -0.08 -18.49 16.61
N SER A 87 -0.41 -17.52 15.75
CA SER A 87 -0.99 -17.80 14.43
C SER A 87 0.01 -18.55 13.56
N LEU A 88 -0.45 -19.59 12.86
CA LEU A 88 0.32 -20.29 11.82
C LEU A 88 0.46 -19.47 10.53
N HIS A 89 -0.31 -18.38 10.40
CA HIS A 89 -0.37 -17.54 9.20
C HIS A 89 -0.06 -16.10 9.56
N GLY A 90 0.70 -15.41 8.71
CA GLY A 90 0.91 -13.98 8.77
C GLY A 90 -0.06 -13.28 7.82
N TYR A 91 -0.77 -12.28 8.32
CA TYR A 91 -1.70 -11.47 7.55
C TYR A 91 -1.17 -10.04 7.35
N GLY A 92 -1.35 -9.54 6.14
CA GLY A 92 -1.11 -8.16 5.77
C GLY A 92 -2.42 -7.37 5.64
N LEU A 93 -2.29 -6.06 5.53
CA LEU A 93 -3.39 -5.14 5.26
C LEU A 93 -3.14 -4.45 3.90
N ASP A 94 -4.05 -4.63 2.94
CA ASP A 94 -4.00 -3.84 1.72
C ASP A 94 -4.58 -2.45 1.99
N THR A 95 -3.72 -1.43 2.12
CA THR A 95 -4.13 -0.07 2.48
C THR A 95 -5.03 0.61 1.45
N ARG A 96 -5.13 0.06 0.24
CA ARG A 96 -6.01 0.55 -0.82
C ARG A 96 -7.45 0.06 -0.64
N SER A 97 -7.64 -1.16 -0.19
CA SER A 97 -8.96 -1.77 0.03
C SER A 97 -9.44 -1.71 1.46
N GLY A 98 -8.50 -1.69 2.41
CA GLY A 98 -8.77 -1.90 3.83
C GLY A 98 -8.99 -3.36 4.19
N SER A 99 -8.79 -4.30 3.27
CA SER A 99 -9.00 -5.73 3.49
C SER A 99 -7.73 -6.42 3.98
N LEU A 100 -7.90 -7.41 4.85
CA LEU A 100 -6.83 -8.31 5.24
C LEU A 100 -6.54 -9.30 4.12
N TYR A 101 -5.29 -9.75 4.03
CA TYR A 101 -4.90 -10.83 3.14
C TYR A 101 -3.83 -11.69 3.80
N ARG A 102 -3.86 -12.99 3.54
CA ARG A 102 -2.80 -13.90 3.93
C ARG A 102 -1.54 -13.55 3.16
N GLN A 103 -0.54 -13.07 3.91
CA GLN A 103 0.74 -12.67 3.36
C GLN A 103 1.70 -13.85 3.31
N ARG A 104 1.70 -14.70 4.35
CA ARG A 104 2.64 -15.82 4.47
C ARG A 104 2.13 -16.89 5.43
N PHE A 105 2.78 -18.03 5.38
CA PHE A 105 2.69 -19.08 6.40
C PHE A 105 3.97 -19.06 7.23
N TYR A 106 3.82 -19.35 8.51
CA TYR A 106 4.94 -19.56 9.41
C TYR A 106 5.32 -21.04 9.46
N CYS A 107 6.61 -21.29 9.66
CA CYS A 107 7.19 -22.62 9.81
C CYS A 107 8.25 -22.59 10.91
N GLU A 108 8.66 -23.76 11.38
CA GLU A 108 9.78 -23.88 12.31
C GLU A 108 11.07 -23.43 11.61
N HIS A 109 11.83 -22.52 12.23
CA HIS A 109 13.06 -21.95 11.68
C HIS A 109 14.02 -21.54 12.81
N LYS A 110 15.32 -21.44 12.49
CA LYS A 110 16.34 -21.03 13.45
C LYS A 110 16.55 -19.51 13.44
N ASP A 111 17.01 -18.97 14.57
CA ASP A 111 17.52 -17.61 14.62
C ASP A 111 18.81 -17.48 13.81
N ILE A 112 18.77 -16.72 12.72
CA ILE A 112 19.93 -16.50 11.85
C ILE A 112 21.08 -15.75 12.55
N TRP A 113 20.76 -15.01 13.61
CA TRP A 113 21.73 -14.29 14.42
C TRP A 113 22.40 -15.18 15.46
N ASN A 114 21.88 -16.41 15.69
CA ASN A 114 22.33 -17.35 16.71
C ASN A 114 22.35 -16.77 18.14
N ASN A 115 21.43 -15.84 18.43
CA ASN A 115 21.24 -15.29 19.77
C ASN A 115 20.21 -16.09 20.58
N TYR A 116 19.28 -16.76 19.90
CA TYR A 116 18.30 -17.67 20.49
C TYR A 116 18.54 -19.10 20.00
N ASN A 117 18.63 -20.04 20.94
CA ASN A 117 19.07 -21.42 20.65
C ASN A 117 17.93 -22.33 20.18
N ASP A 118 16.70 -22.06 20.59
CA ASP A 118 15.53 -22.88 20.25
C ASP A 118 14.96 -22.49 18.89
N GLU A 119 14.06 -23.33 18.37
CA GLU A 119 13.38 -23.08 17.10
C GLU A 119 12.24 -22.06 17.28
N LEU A 120 12.15 -21.15 16.33
CA LEU A 120 11.06 -20.18 16.20
C LEU A 120 10.01 -20.77 15.28
N SER A 121 8.73 -20.67 15.64
CA SER A 121 7.64 -21.13 14.77
C SER A 121 6.65 -20.00 14.50
N THR A 122 5.88 -19.62 15.50
CA THR A 122 4.78 -18.65 15.42
C THR A 122 5.11 -17.39 16.22
N PRO A 123 4.46 -16.25 15.94
CA PRO A 123 4.75 -15.02 16.68
C PRO A 123 4.33 -15.14 18.16
N PRO A 124 5.22 -14.82 19.13
CA PRO A 124 4.88 -14.89 20.56
C PRO A 124 3.97 -13.73 21.03
N PHE A 125 3.66 -12.80 20.13
CA PHE A 125 2.81 -11.64 20.33
C PHE A 125 1.91 -11.42 19.11
N SER A 126 0.85 -10.64 19.25
CA SER A 126 0.04 -10.25 18.10
C SER A 126 0.71 -9.11 17.33
N ILE A 127 0.64 -9.14 16.01
CA ILE A 127 1.11 -8.08 15.13
C ILE A 127 -0.07 -7.22 14.75
N ALA A 128 0.04 -5.93 15.04
CA ALA A 128 -1.01 -4.97 14.83
C ALA A 128 -0.51 -3.75 14.05
N VAL A 129 -1.44 -2.95 13.54
CA VAL A 129 -1.15 -1.62 12.97
C VAL A 129 -1.98 -0.54 13.65
N VAL A 130 -1.40 0.65 13.75
CA VAL A 130 -2.12 1.86 14.17
C VAL A 130 -2.82 2.44 12.94
N PRO A 131 -4.15 2.57 12.96
CA PRO A 131 -4.88 3.05 11.80
C PRO A 131 -4.50 4.49 11.45
N ARG A 132 -4.64 4.87 10.18
CA ARG A 132 -4.34 6.21 9.64
C ARG A 132 -2.92 6.72 9.91
N THR A 133 -2.01 5.90 10.41
CA THR A 133 -0.67 6.36 10.79
C THR A 133 0.38 5.65 9.97
N LEU A 134 1.23 6.45 9.32
CA LEU A 134 2.38 5.97 8.56
C LEU A 134 3.67 6.24 9.34
N ASP A 135 4.56 5.26 9.34
CA ASP A 135 5.90 5.35 9.94
C ASP A 135 6.87 6.19 9.08
N ALA A 136 8.11 6.32 9.54
CA ALA A 136 9.15 7.08 8.85
C ALA A 136 9.53 6.51 7.46
N LEU A 137 9.21 5.25 7.18
CA LEU A 137 9.40 4.60 5.89
C LEU A 137 8.16 4.73 5.00
N GLY A 138 7.13 5.39 5.53
CA GLY A 138 5.85 5.60 4.90
C GLY A 138 4.90 4.42 5.06
N GLU A 139 5.23 3.32 5.74
CA GLU A 139 4.37 2.13 5.90
C GLU A 139 3.39 2.27 7.08
N PRO A 140 2.26 1.54 7.13
CA PRO A 140 1.41 1.52 8.31
C PRO A 140 2.22 1.27 9.60
N GLN A 141 2.06 2.12 10.61
CA GLN A 141 2.81 1.99 11.86
C GLN A 141 2.45 0.68 12.54
N GLN A 142 3.42 -0.24 12.58
CA GLN A 142 3.26 -1.55 13.19
C GLN A 142 3.52 -1.51 14.71
N THR A 143 2.81 -2.38 15.43
CA THR A 143 2.86 -2.52 16.88
C THR A 143 2.85 -4.00 17.25
N PHE A 144 3.70 -4.41 18.18
CA PHE A 144 3.71 -5.76 18.75
C PHE A 144 2.94 -5.76 20.07
N VAL A 145 1.85 -6.53 20.13
CA VAL A 145 0.88 -6.53 21.21
C VAL A 145 0.94 -7.83 21.98
N PHE A 146 1.37 -7.78 23.24
CA PHE A 146 1.37 -8.91 24.15
C PHE A 146 0.02 -9.00 24.90
N GLY A 147 -0.58 -10.18 24.86
CA GLY A 147 -1.89 -10.45 25.46
C GLY A 147 -2.47 -11.76 24.95
N ASN A 148 -3.32 -12.39 25.76
CA ASN A 148 -4.04 -13.60 25.37
C ASN A 148 -5.03 -13.28 24.23
N SER A 149 -5.05 -14.13 23.21
CA SER A 149 -5.94 -14.04 22.05
C SER A 149 -7.40 -13.88 22.46
N LYS A 150 -7.90 -14.49 23.54
CA LYS A 150 -9.31 -14.34 23.96
C LYS A 150 -9.75 -12.89 24.26
N TYR A 151 -8.80 -11.98 24.51
CA TYR A 151 -9.05 -10.55 24.74
C TYR A 151 -8.78 -9.68 23.51
N LEU A 152 -8.30 -10.28 22.42
CA LEU A 152 -7.92 -9.63 21.16
C LEU A 152 -8.77 -10.17 19.99
N ASP A 153 -9.02 -11.47 19.98
CA ASP A 153 -9.79 -12.21 19.00
C ASP A 153 -11.22 -12.41 19.53
N GLN A 154 -12.09 -11.42 19.32
CA GLN A 154 -13.52 -11.72 19.29
C GLN A 154 -13.85 -12.21 17.88
N PRO A 155 -14.32 -13.47 17.69
CA PRO A 155 -14.39 -14.15 16.38
C PRO A 155 -15.30 -13.52 15.33
N SER A 156 -15.96 -12.40 15.61
CA SER A 156 -17.04 -11.85 14.77
C SER A 156 -16.74 -10.47 14.20
N SER A 157 -15.52 -9.94 14.27
CA SER A 157 -15.29 -8.54 13.88
C SER A 157 -14.05 -8.29 13.04
N GLU A 158 -14.26 -8.31 11.74
CA GLU A 158 -13.58 -7.45 10.76
C GLU A 158 -13.78 -5.94 11.06
N THR A 159 -14.31 -5.58 12.24
CA THR A 159 -14.85 -4.26 12.57
C THR A 159 -14.44 -3.79 13.97
N LEU A 160 -13.46 -4.41 14.64
CA LEU A 160 -13.03 -3.96 15.97
C LEU A 160 -11.66 -3.28 15.97
N THR A 161 -11.56 -2.27 16.83
CA THR A 161 -10.31 -1.65 17.22
C THR A 161 -10.05 -1.95 18.69
N HIS A 162 -8.78 -2.17 19.02
CA HIS A 162 -8.35 -2.50 20.38
C HIS A 162 -7.54 -1.35 20.95
N ARG A 163 -7.86 -0.92 22.16
CA ARG A 163 -7.04 0.03 22.91
C ARG A 163 -5.98 -0.74 23.69
N VAL A 164 -4.71 -0.51 23.35
CA VAL A 164 -3.56 -1.16 23.97
C VAL A 164 -2.69 -0.15 24.69
N ARG A 165 -1.99 -0.57 25.75
CA ARG A 165 -1.05 0.30 26.49
C ARG A 165 0.35 0.12 25.92
N ILE A 166 0.98 1.22 25.52
CA ILE A 166 2.38 1.25 25.12
C ILE A 166 3.27 1.15 26.35
N VAL A 167 4.12 0.13 26.36
CA VAL A 167 5.08 -0.15 27.44
C VAL A 167 6.52 0.13 26.99
N GLY A 168 6.73 0.35 25.69
CA GLY A 168 8.01 0.75 25.13
C GLY A 168 8.01 0.78 23.61
N GLY A 169 9.20 0.79 23.04
CA GLY A 169 9.42 0.61 21.62
C GLY A 169 10.75 -0.09 21.36
N VAL A 170 10.93 -0.59 20.15
CA VAL A 170 12.21 -1.11 19.66
C VAL A 170 12.59 -0.40 18.37
N ILE A 171 13.88 -0.09 18.22
CA ILE A 171 14.44 0.43 16.97
C ILE A 171 14.72 -0.77 16.08
N ARG A 172 13.84 -0.99 15.10
CA ARG A 172 14.02 -2.01 14.08
C ARG A 172 14.73 -1.40 12.89
N GLN A 173 15.69 -2.13 12.36
CA GLN A 173 16.38 -1.79 11.12
C GLN A 173 16.06 -2.82 10.05
N VAL A 174 15.84 -2.35 8.82
CA VAL A 174 15.46 -3.16 7.66
C VAL A 174 16.50 -2.99 6.56
N CYS A 175 17.00 -4.11 6.05
CA CYS A 175 17.82 -4.18 4.85
C CYS A 175 16.92 -4.47 3.63
N ARG A 176 16.49 -3.42 2.90
CA ARG A 176 15.65 -3.61 1.70
C ARG A 176 16.44 -4.25 0.55
N ASP A 177 17.61 -3.67 0.28
CA ASP A 177 18.47 -4.02 -0.85
C ASP A 177 19.78 -4.65 -0.32
N TYR A 178 19.86 -5.98 -0.32
CA TYR A 178 21.07 -6.68 0.12
C TYR A 178 22.19 -6.59 -0.94
N PRO A 179 23.49 -6.43 -0.57
CA PRO A 179 24.05 -6.37 0.79
C PRO A 179 23.90 -5.03 1.48
N CYS A 180 23.48 -5.05 2.76
CA CYS A 180 23.54 -3.88 3.65
C CYS A 180 24.87 -3.82 4.41
N ALA A 181 25.96 -3.72 3.66
CA ALA A 181 27.33 -3.70 4.18
C ALA A 181 27.64 -2.46 5.04
N THR A 182 26.93 -1.35 4.83
CA THR A 182 27.11 -0.09 5.59
C THR A 182 25.88 0.22 6.44
N THR A 183 26.09 0.95 7.55
CA THR A 183 25.01 1.38 8.45
C THR A 183 23.95 2.22 7.76
N GLU A 184 24.32 3.02 6.76
CA GLU A 184 23.41 3.88 5.99
C GLU A 184 22.40 3.10 5.13
N ARG A 185 22.72 1.85 4.76
CA ARG A 185 21.79 0.98 4.02
C ARG A 185 20.71 0.37 4.90
N TRP A 186 20.87 0.45 6.23
CA TRP A 186 19.88 -0.02 7.19
C TRP A 186 18.87 1.08 7.48
N LEU A 187 17.66 0.90 6.95
CA LEU A 187 16.56 1.83 7.18
C LEU A 187 15.98 1.59 8.57
N SER A 188 15.98 2.61 9.42
CA SER A 188 15.51 2.49 10.81
C SER A 188 14.06 2.94 10.94
N ASN A 189 13.25 2.17 11.66
CA ASN A 189 11.92 2.58 12.11
C ASN A 189 11.66 2.16 13.56
N MET A 190 10.79 2.90 14.24
CA MET A 190 10.35 2.58 15.60
C MET A 190 9.17 1.61 15.52
N GLN A 191 9.27 0.48 16.19
CA GLN A 191 8.13 -0.42 16.41
C GLN A 191 7.63 -0.22 17.84
N LEU A 192 6.33 -0.07 18.00
CA LEU A 192 5.74 0.08 19.32
C LEU A 192 5.60 -1.29 19.98
N ILE A 193 5.90 -1.36 21.28
CA ILE A 193 5.67 -2.53 22.12
C ILE A 193 4.52 -2.21 23.05
N ALA A 194 3.47 -3.02 22.98
CA ALA A 194 2.23 -2.78 23.70
C ALA A 194 1.74 -4.02 24.44
N VAL A 195 0.87 -3.80 25.42
CA VAL A 195 0.16 -4.86 26.13
C VAL A 195 -1.35 -4.64 26.09
N ASN A 196 -2.12 -5.73 26.07
CA ASN A 196 -3.55 -5.66 26.33
C ASN A 196 -3.80 -5.53 27.85
N SER A 197 -4.19 -4.34 28.29
CA SER A 197 -4.46 -4.05 29.71
C SER A 197 -5.64 -4.84 30.31
N GLN A 198 -6.49 -5.45 29.48
CA GLN A 198 -7.60 -6.29 29.92
C GLN A 198 -7.16 -7.72 30.25
N ASP A 199 -5.98 -8.15 29.78
CA ASP A 199 -5.42 -9.43 30.16
C ASP A 199 -4.89 -9.37 31.60
N PRO A 200 -5.40 -10.21 32.53
CA PRO A 200 -4.91 -10.25 33.90
C PRO A 200 -3.40 -10.43 34.02
N LYS A 201 -2.75 -11.13 33.07
CA LYS A 201 -1.29 -11.32 33.05
C LYS A 201 -0.54 -10.00 32.85
N PHE A 202 -1.13 -9.05 32.11
CA PHE A 202 -0.48 -7.81 31.68
C PHE A 202 -1.14 -6.54 32.23
N LYS A 203 -2.20 -6.65 33.05
CA LYS A 203 -2.93 -5.53 33.64
C LYS A 203 -2.01 -4.49 34.29
N ASP A 204 -1.02 -4.96 35.05
CA ASP A 204 -0.10 -4.13 35.84
C ASP A 204 1.23 -3.85 35.12
N VAL A 205 1.39 -4.26 33.86
CA VAL A 205 2.60 -3.99 33.08
C VAL A 205 2.54 -2.56 32.55
N GLN A 206 3.58 -1.77 32.87
CA GLN A 206 3.66 -0.32 32.59
C GLN A 206 4.88 0.07 31.75
N ASP A 207 5.86 -0.82 31.64
CA ASP A 207 7.13 -0.59 30.95
C ASP A 207 7.73 -1.90 30.40
N LEU A 208 8.80 -1.79 29.61
CA LEU A 208 9.49 -2.95 29.04
C LEU A 208 10.08 -3.87 30.12
N ALA A 209 10.59 -3.31 31.23
CA ALA A 209 11.19 -4.12 32.28
C ALA A 209 10.17 -5.06 32.93
N SER A 210 8.99 -4.54 33.25
CA SER A 210 7.87 -5.33 33.78
C SER A 210 7.35 -6.33 32.73
N LEU A 211 7.29 -5.97 31.45
CA LEU A 211 6.92 -6.91 30.38
C LEU A 211 7.91 -8.09 30.30
N LYS A 212 9.21 -7.81 30.26
CA LYS A 212 10.28 -8.81 30.18
C LYS A 212 10.24 -9.83 31.32
N SER A 213 9.77 -9.43 32.49
CA SER A 213 9.58 -10.36 33.62
C SER A 213 8.42 -11.36 33.44
N LYS A 214 7.58 -11.17 32.42
CA LYS A 214 6.35 -11.95 32.19
C LYS A 214 6.38 -12.78 30.91
N VAL A 215 7.34 -12.57 30.03
CA VAL A 215 7.43 -13.19 28.70
C VAL A 215 8.86 -13.64 28.43
N ASP A 216 9.03 -14.59 27.52
CA ASP A 216 10.34 -14.87 26.94
C ASP A 216 10.71 -13.72 25.99
N TRP A 217 11.51 -12.78 26.49
CA TRP A 217 11.92 -11.63 25.71
C TRP A 217 12.98 -11.99 24.66
N GLU A 218 13.80 -13.01 24.91
CA GLU A 218 14.83 -13.46 23.97
C GLU A 218 14.17 -14.09 22.75
N GLU A 219 13.19 -14.96 22.96
CA GLU A 219 12.33 -15.50 21.90
C GLU A 219 11.64 -14.37 21.12
N SER A 220 11.06 -13.40 21.84
CA SER A 220 10.36 -12.27 21.23
C SER A 220 11.27 -11.44 20.32
N LEU A 221 12.49 -11.14 20.77
CA LEU A 221 13.49 -10.41 19.97
C LEU A 221 13.94 -11.23 18.77
N ALA A 222 14.27 -12.51 18.98
CA ALA A 222 14.65 -13.40 17.89
C ALA A 222 13.54 -13.49 16.83
N TRP A 223 12.28 -13.60 17.25
CA TRP A 223 11.15 -13.59 16.33
C TRP A 223 11.01 -12.25 15.58
N MET A 224 11.14 -11.09 16.24
CA MET A 224 11.11 -9.78 15.55
C MET A 224 12.19 -9.62 14.47
N GLN A 225 13.32 -10.34 14.60
CA GLN A 225 14.45 -10.30 13.69
C GLN A 225 14.36 -11.34 12.56
N ASN A 226 13.63 -12.44 12.76
CA ASN A 226 13.61 -13.59 11.84
C ASN A 226 12.22 -13.91 11.26
N GLY A 227 11.14 -13.69 12.02
CA GLY A 227 9.78 -14.08 11.64
C GLY A 227 9.23 -13.37 10.39
N PHE A 228 9.89 -12.29 9.96
CA PHE A 228 9.57 -11.60 8.70
C PHE A 228 10.38 -12.11 7.49
N GLY A 229 11.16 -13.18 7.66
CA GLY A 229 11.93 -13.80 6.59
C GLY A 229 13.31 -13.20 6.38
N VAL A 230 14.05 -13.86 5.50
CA VAL A 230 15.45 -13.60 5.18
C VAL A 230 15.61 -13.41 3.67
N THR A 231 16.74 -12.84 3.26
CA THR A 231 17.10 -12.80 1.84
C THR A 231 17.84 -14.08 1.50
N LEU A 232 17.45 -14.72 0.40
CA LEU A 232 18.13 -15.91 -0.12
C LEU A 232 19.02 -15.53 -1.30
N ALA A 233 20.07 -14.74 -1.03
CA ALA A 233 21.07 -14.40 -2.04
C ALA A 233 22.27 -15.35 -1.91
N GLY A 234 22.44 -16.23 -2.90
CA GLY A 234 23.56 -17.19 -2.92
C GLY A 234 23.29 -18.45 -2.11
N THR A 235 24.32 -18.99 -1.46
CA THR A 235 24.26 -20.30 -0.79
C THR A 235 23.80 -20.23 0.66
N ARG A 236 23.70 -19.04 1.25
CA ARG A 236 23.34 -18.87 2.66
C ARG A 236 22.19 -17.87 2.79
N PRO A 237 21.26 -18.12 3.72
CA PRO A 237 20.29 -17.12 4.11
C PRO A 237 20.99 -15.92 4.74
N GLU A 238 20.43 -14.72 4.53
CA GLU A 238 21.00 -13.47 5.01
C GLU A 238 19.96 -12.64 5.76
N PRO A 239 20.32 -12.06 6.92
CA PRO A 239 19.37 -11.36 7.76
C PRO A 239 18.86 -10.07 7.10
N VAL A 240 17.55 -9.86 7.20
CA VAL A 240 16.88 -8.65 6.67
C VAL A 240 16.54 -7.67 7.79
N TYR A 241 16.26 -8.19 8.98
CA TYR A 241 15.78 -7.39 10.09
C TYR A 241 16.73 -7.54 11.28
N ARG A 242 16.94 -6.43 11.98
CA ARG A 242 17.61 -6.44 13.29
C ARG A 242 16.99 -5.43 14.23
N VAL A 243 17.04 -5.72 15.51
CA VAL A 243 16.69 -4.78 16.57
C VAL A 243 17.98 -4.21 17.14
N THR A 244 18.15 -2.89 17.11
CA THR A 244 19.39 -2.23 17.55
C THR A 244 19.28 -1.52 18.88
N GLY A 245 18.08 -1.43 19.44
CA GLY A 245 17.87 -0.78 20.72
C GLY A 245 16.43 -0.79 21.17
N GLU A 246 16.25 -0.57 22.47
CA GLU A 246 14.97 -0.45 23.14
C GLU A 246 14.74 0.99 23.59
N VAL A 247 13.50 1.41 23.62
CA VAL A 247 13.08 2.77 23.97
C VAL A 247 11.98 2.70 25.01
N ASP A 248 12.10 3.52 26.05
CA ASP A 248 11.09 3.60 27.11
C ASP A 248 9.73 4.06 26.56
N ALA A 249 8.65 3.70 27.27
CA ALA A 249 7.27 3.96 26.83
C ALA A 249 7.02 5.44 26.47
N ASN A 250 7.53 6.38 27.27
CA ASN A 250 7.27 7.80 27.09
C ASN A 250 8.00 8.32 25.85
N ARG A 251 9.26 7.93 25.64
CA ARG A 251 10.01 8.31 24.45
C ARG A 251 9.47 7.65 23.20
N ALA A 252 9.08 6.37 23.26
CA ALA A 252 8.48 5.65 22.15
C ALA A 252 7.17 6.31 21.70
N LEU A 253 6.28 6.62 22.66
CA LEU A 253 5.03 7.32 22.37
C LEU A 253 5.26 8.75 21.87
N SER A 254 6.22 9.49 22.45
CA SER A 254 6.56 10.83 21.98
C SER A 254 7.14 10.81 20.56
N TYR A 255 7.96 9.82 20.23
CA TYR A 255 8.46 9.61 18.88
C TYR A 255 7.31 9.33 17.92
N PHE A 256 6.44 8.37 18.25
CA PHE A 256 5.25 8.02 17.47
C PHE A 256 4.41 9.27 17.15
N LEU A 257 4.04 10.05 18.17
CA LEU A 257 3.21 11.26 17.99
C LEU A 257 3.88 12.37 17.16
N LYS A 258 5.22 12.46 17.19
CA LYS A 258 5.96 13.56 16.54
C LYS A 258 6.50 13.23 15.16
N LYS A 259 6.82 11.96 14.91
CA LYS A 259 7.58 11.53 13.71
C LYS A 259 6.73 10.76 12.72
N ASN A 260 5.66 10.13 13.17
CA ASN A 260 4.75 9.46 12.27
C ASN A 260 3.79 10.45 11.63
N ARG A 261 3.35 10.13 10.43
CA ARG A 261 2.36 10.93 9.71
C ARG A 261 0.98 10.34 9.95
N GLU A 262 0.15 11.07 10.69
CA GLU A 262 -1.28 10.79 10.79
C GLU A 262 -2.02 11.38 9.57
N ILE A 263 -2.86 10.56 8.93
CA ILE A 263 -3.74 10.97 7.83
C ILE A 263 -5.12 11.27 8.42
N ASN A 264 -5.39 12.55 8.65
CA ASN A 264 -6.68 12.98 9.18
C ASN A 264 -7.83 12.83 8.16
N PHE A 265 -9.06 12.96 8.61
CA PHE A 265 -10.25 12.70 7.78
C PHE A 265 -10.40 13.69 6.60
N GLU A 266 -10.01 14.95 6.76
CA GLU A 266 -10.06 15.93 5.67
C GLU A 266 -9.01 15.63 4.60
N GLU A 267 -7.83 15.18 5.02
CA GLU A 267 -6.80 14.68 4.12
C GLU A 267 -7.27 13.43 3.37
N GLN A 268 -7.93 12.48 4.04
CA GLN A 268 -8.52 11.29 3.41
C GLN A 268 -9.52 11.66 2.30
N LYS A 269 -10.45 12.58 2.58
CA LYS A 269 -11.38 13.11 1.57
C LYS A 269 -10.65 13.74 0.40
N SER A 270 -9.64 14.55 0.69
CA SER A 270 -8.82 15.23 -0.32
C SER A 270 -8.08 14.24 -1.23
N ILE A 271 -7.47 13.21 -0.64
CA ILE A 271 -6.80 12.11 -1.35
C ILE A 271 -7.81 11.38 -2.24
N SER A 272 -8.92 10.90 -1.66
CA SER A 272 -9.97 10.18 -2.40
C SER A 272 -10.48 11.00 -3.59
N LYS A 273 -10.86 12.27 -3.37
CA LYS A 273 -11.35 13.16 -4.42
C LYS A 273 -10.31 13.39 -5.51
N SER A 274 -9.07 13.71 -5.13
CA SER A 274 -8.00 14.01 -6.09
C SER A 274 -7.64 12.78 -6.94
N CYS A 275 -7.63 11.60 -6.31
CA CYS A 275 -7.37 10.34 -6.99
C CYS A 275 -8.50 9.98 -7.96
N ASN A 276 -9.76 10.14 -7.56
CA ASN A 276 -10.89 9.89 -8.45
C ASN A 276 -10.89 10.80 -9.69
N ILE A 277 -10.53 12.09 -9.54
CA ILE A 277 -10.36 12.99 -10.69
C ILE A 277 -9.26 12.48 -11.61
N LEU A 278 -8.13 12.05 -11.04
CA LEU A 278 -6.99 11.58 -11.82
C LEU A 278 -7.30 10.28 -12.57
N TYR A 279 -7.97 9.33 -11.90
CA TYR A 279 -8.44 8.10 -12.51
C TYR A 279 -9.45 8.39 -13.62
N GLU A 280 -10.40 9.29 -13.39
CA GLU A 280 -11.39 9.64 -14.42
C GLU A 280 -10.75 10.27 -15.65
N ASP A 281 -9.78 11.17 -15.48
CA ASP A 281 -9.05 11.76 -16.61
C ASP A 281 -8.28 10.69 -17.41
N LEU A 282 -7.55 9.79 -16.72
CA LEU A 282 -6.81 8.70 -17.38
C LEU A 282 -7.75 7.76 -18.13
N TRP A 283 -8.85 7.36 -17.49
CA TRP A 283 -9.84 6.44 -18.06
C TRP A 283 -10.54 7.05 -19.27
N GLN A 284 -11.11 8.25 -19.14
CA GLN A 284 -11.81 8.92 -20.25
C GLN A 284 -10.88 9.24 -21.40
N GLY A 285 -9.64 9.64 -21.11
CA GLY A 285 -8.62 9.81 -22.15
C GLY A 285 -8.36 8.51 -22.91
N SER A 286 -8.21 7.38 -22.19
CA SER A 286 -8.05 6.07 -22.83
C SER A 286 -9.25 5.70 -23.71
N GLN A 287 -10.49 5.97 -23.25
CA GLN A 287 -11.72 5.70 -23.99
C GLN A 287 -11.85 6.57 -25.25
N ARG A 288 -11.46 7.85 -25.18
CA ARG A 288 -11.39 8.72 -26.38
C ARG A 288 -10.43 8.15 -27.43
N VAL A 289 -9.26 7.66 -27.00
CA VAL A 289 -8.30 7.02 -27.90
C VAL A 289 -8.87 5.73 -28.51
N ARG A 290 -9.49 4.85 -27.70
CA ARG A 290 -10.14 3.62 -28.21
C ARG A 290 -11.22 3.91 -29.24
N LYS A 291 -12.10 4.88 -28.99
CA LYS A 291 -13.15 5.29 -29.94
C LYS A 291 -12.56 5.78 -31.26
N ALA A 292 -11.48 6.55 -31.22
CA ALA A 292 -10.81 7.03 -32.43
C ALA A 292 -10.13 5.90 -33.22
N ILE A 293 -9.50 4.95 -32.52
CA ILE A 293 -8.95 3.73 -33.15
C ILE A 293 -10.07 2.93 -33.83
N ALA A 294 -11.20 2.74 -33.17
CA ALA A 294 -12.35 2.01 -33.71
C ALA A 294 -12.91 2.72 -34.97
N LYS A 295 -13.11 4.04 -34.92
CA LYS A 295 -13.55 4.84 -36.07
C LYS A 295 -12.57 4.73 -37.24
N ARG A 296 -11.26 4.78 -36.97
CA ARG A 296 -10.23 4.59 -37.99
C ARG A 296 -10.26 3.18 -38.59
N LYS A 297 -10.46 2.14 -37.76
CA LYS A 297 -10.61 0.75 -38.23
C LYS A 297 -11.83 0.62 -39.14
N GLU A 298 -12.96 1.22 -38.78
CA GLU A 298 -14.18 1.25 -39.60
C GLU A 298 -13.94 1.94 -40.96
N MET A 299 -13.31 3.11 -40.96
CA MET A 299 -12.92 3.83 -42.18
C MET A 299 -12.00 3.01 -43.09
N LEU A 300 -11.02 2.30 -42.51
CA LEU A 300 -10.12 1.41 -43.25
C LEU A 300 -10.89 0.21 -43.84
N THR A 301 -11.75 -0.43 -43.06
CA THR A 301 -12.51 -1.60 -43.53
C THR A 301 -13.58 -1.27 -44.57
N SER A 302 -14.14 -0.06 -44.54
CA SER A 302 -15.13 0.41 -45.51
C SER A 302 -14.53 0.94 -46.82
N GLY A 303 -13.19 0.92 -46.97
CA GLY A 303 -12.48 1.53 -48.09
C GLY A 303 -12.54 3.07 -48.09
N LYS A 304 -13.21 3.67 -47.10
CA LYS A 304 -13.41 5.12 -47.01
C LYS A 304 -12.14 5.88 -46.62
N ALA A 305 -11.21 5.21 -45.93
CA ALA A 305 -9.91 5.77 -45.58
C ALA A 305 -9.12 6.21 -46.83
N GLY A 306 -9.18 5.41 -47.90
CA GLY A 306 -8.58 5.76 -49.18
C GLY A 306 -9.26 6.95 -49.84
N THR A 307 -10.59 7.07 -49.79
CA THR A 307 -11.32 8.23 -50.34
C THR A 307 -11.11 9.53 -49.57
N GLU A 308 -10.85 9.53 -48.26
CA GLU A 308 -10.57 10.77 -47.52
C GLU A 308 -9.12 11.25 -47.77
N GLU A 309 -8.18 10.33 -47.94
CA GLU A 309 -6.80 10.61 -48.37
C GLU A 309 -6.73 11.00 -49.86
N LEU A 310 -7.53 10.36 -50.74
CA LEU A 310 -7.73 10.73 -52.16
C LEU A 310 -8.56 12.01 -52.33
N LEU A 311 -9.51 12.35 -51.46
CA LEU A 311 -10.23 13.63 -51.49
C LEU A 311 -9.30 14.78 -51.08
N VAL A 312 -8.32 14.52 -50.20
CA VAL A 312 -7.22 15.45 -49.94
C VAL A 312 -6.33 15.61 -51.19
N GLU A 313 -6.11 14.54 -51.95
CA GLU A 313 -5.33 14.55 -53.20
C GLU A 313 -6.10 15.18 -54.40
N TYR A 314 -7.42 14.99 -54.49
CA TYR A 314 -8.28 15.64 -55.49
C TYR A 314 -8.56 17.12 -55.14
N SER A 315 -8.64 17.46 -53.86
CA SER A 315 -8.59 18.84 -53.36
C SER A 315 -7.29 19.54 -53.79
N ASP A 316 -6.19 18.82 -53.97
CA ASP A 316 -4.92 19.36 -54.48
C ASP A 316 -4.94 19.66 -55.99
N LEU A 317 -5.86 19.07 -56.77
CA LEU A 317 -6.09 19.43 -58.17
C LEU A 317 -6.89 20.74 -58.30
N GLU A 318 -7.82 21.03 -57.38
CA GLU A 318 -8.52 22.33 -57.30
C GLU A 318 -7.59 23.49 -56.86
N ARG A 319 -6.44 23.17 -56.22
CA ARG A 319 -5.42 24.16 -55.81
C ARG A 319 -4.65 24.80 -56.96
N LEU A 320 -4.86 24.37 -58.20
CA LEU A 320 -4.29 25.03 -59.37
C LEU A 320 -4.80 26.48 -59.55
N ASN A 321 -5.93 26.83 -58.93
CA ASN A 321 -6.54 28.18 -59.01
C ASN A 321 -6.28 29.11 -57.82
N LEU A 322 -5.56 28.67 -56.76
CA LEU A 322 -5.26 29.52 -55.60
C LEU A 322 -3.95 30.30 -55.77
N THR A 323 -3.84 31.50 -55.17
CA THR A 323 -2.57 32.25 -55.14
C THR A 323 -1.53 31.60 -54.23
N LYS A 324 -0.24 31.94 -54.42
CA LYS A 324 0.87 31.30 -53.70
C LYS A 324 0.80 31.50 -52.17
N GLU A 325 0.33 32.65 -51.69
CA GLU A 325 0.15 32.89 -50.25
C GLU A 325 -1.01 32.09 -49.66
N GLN A 326 -2.13 31.97 -50.39
CA GLN A 326 -3.29 31.19 -49.95
C GLN A 326 -2.96 29.70 -49.82
N ARG A 327 -2.17 29.16 -50.75
CA ARG A 327 -1.68 27.77 -50.69
C ARG A 327 -0.81 27.51 -49.44
N GLN A 328 0.00 28.48 -49.02
CA GLN A 328 0.84 28.33 -47.82
C GLN A 328 0.01 28.38 -46.54
N ALA A 329 -0.94 29.31 -46.42
CA ALA A 329 -1.81 29.42 -45.25
C ALA A 329 -2.69 28.18 -45.06
N ASP A 330 -3.31 27.68 -46.14
CA ASP A 330 -4.12 26.45 -46.10
C ASP A 330 -3.28 25.21 -45.83
N ALA A 331 -2.08 25.11 -46.40
CA ALA A 331 -1.18 23.99 -46.11
C ALA A 331 -0.73 23.97 -44.65
N ILE A 332 -0.52 25.14 -44.04
CA ILE A 332 -0.18 25.28 -42.62
C ILE A 332 -1.38 24.91 -41.76
N ASN A 333 -2.57 25.46 -42.02
CA ASN A 333 -3.79 25.19 -41.25
C ASN A 333 -4.23 23.72 -41.35
N LYS A 334 -4.20 23.13 -42.56
CA LYS A 334 -4.55 21.72 -42.78
C LYS A 334 -3.50 20.77 -42.20
N LYS A 335 -2.20 21.09 -42.28
CA LYS A 335 -1.16 20.38 -41.51
C LYS A 335 -1.41 20.51 -40.02
N PHE A 336 -1.90 21.65 -39.54
CA PHE A 336 -2.21 21.86 -38.13
C PHE A 336 -3.41 21.02 -37.69
N GLU A 337 -4.48 20.94 -38.47
CA GLU A 337 -5.67 20.12 -38.18
C GLU A 337 -5.40 18.61 -38.28
N VAL A 338 -4.67 18.17 -39.31
CA VAL A 338 -4.24 16.75 -39.44
C VAL A 338 -3.24 16.39 -38.34
N LYS A 339 -2.37 17.32 -37.92
CA LYS A 339 -1.42 17.10 -36.82
C LYS A 339 -2.13 17.08 -35.47
N LYS A 340 -3.10 17.96 -35.25
CA LYS A 340 -3.95 18.01 -34.05
C LYS A 340 -4.80 16.73 -33.92
N SER A 341 -5.43 16.30 -35.01
CA SER A 341 -6.15 15.02 -35.09
C SER A 341 -5.26 13.77 -35.17
N ARG A 342 -3.94 13.87 -35.29
CA ARG A 342 -3.01 12.73 -35.12
C ARG A 342 -2.37 12.70 -33.73
N SER A 343 -2.24 13.85 -33.06
CA SER A 343 -1.69 13.92 -31.69
C SER A 343 -2.72 13.66 -30.61
N GLU A 344 -4.00 13.97 -30.85
CA GLU A 344 -5.09 13.79 -29.86
C GLU A 344 -5.54 12.32 -29.67
N TYR A 345 -5.10 11.37 -30.51
CA TYR A 345 -5.55 9.97 -30.49
C TYR A 345 -4.42 8.93 -30.46
N ASP A 346 -3.26 9.33 -29.95
CA ASP A 346 -2.10 8.47 -29.78
C ASP A 346 -1.97 8.10 -28.30
N PHE A 347 -2.26 6.84 -27.95
CA PHE A 347 -2.24 6.41 -26.56
C PHE A 347 -0.86 6.60 -25.92
N ALA A 348 0.23 6.42 -26.67
CA ALA A 348 1.57 6.58 -26.13
C ALA A 348 1.89 8.04 -25.77
N LYS A 349 1.44 8.99 -26.60
CA LYS A 349 1.57 10.42 -26.28
C LYS A 349 0.68 10.82 -25.12
N PHE A 350 -0.58 10.36 -25.11
CA PHE A 350 -1.52 10.63 -24.04
C PHE A 350 -1.00 10.11 -22.70
N PHE A 351 -0.65 8.83 -22.63
CA PHE A 351 -0.13 8.20 -21.42
C PHE A 351 1.23 8.78 -21.02
N GLY A 352 2.12 9.07 -21.97
CA GLY A 352 3.40 9.72 -21.67
C GLY A 352 3.25 11.10 -21.04
N ASN A 353 2.30 11.91 -21.53
CA ASN A 353 1.96 13.20 -20.93
C ASN A 353 1.32 13.02 -19.54
N PHE A 354 0.44 12.04 -19.37
CA PHE A 354 -0.14 11.72 -18.07
C PHE A 354 0.93 11.30 -17.06
N HIS A 355 1.82 10.39 -17.45
CA HIS A 355 2.89 9.87 -16.61
C HIS A 355 3.84 10.98 -16.16
N GLU A 356 4.28 11.83 -17.09
CA GLU A 356 5.18 12.95 -16.79
C GLU A 356 4.57 13.94 -15.79
N ASN A 357 3.30 14.31 -15.98
CA ASN A 357 2.66 15.36 -15.18
C ASN A 357 2.04 14.83 -13.87
N TYR A 358 1.60 13.58 -13.86
CA TYR A 358 0.78 13.02 -12.79
C TYR A 358 1.25 11.68 -12.23
N GLY A 359 2.27 11.03 -12.80
CA GLY A 359 2.73 9.70 -12.38
C GLY A 359 3.06 9.59 -10.89
N LYS A 360 3.71 10.61 -10.31
CA LYS A 360 3.96 10.65 -8.85
C LYS A 360 2.68 10.70 -8.02
N ARG A 361 1.68 11.48 -8.44
CA ARG A 361 0.39 11.58 -7.74
C ARG A 361 -0.39 10.27 -7.90
N TYR A 362 -0.34 9.68 -9.08
CA TYR A 362 -0.95 8.37 -9.35
C TYR A 362 -0.38 7.29 -8.43
N LYS A 363 0.93 7.25 -8.22
CA LYS A 363 1.59 6.30 -7.29
C LYS A 363 1.13 6.46 -5.84
N THR A 364 0.86 7.68 -5.39
CA THR A 364 0.19 7.89 -4.09
C THR A 364 -1.24 7.35 -4.11
N CYS A 365 -1.98 7.55 -5.20
CA CYS A 365 -3.36 7.09 -5.34
C CYS A 365 -3.46 5.57 -5.32
N MET A 366 -2.63 4.85 -6.08
CA MET A 366 -2.67 3.38 -6.14
C MET A 366 -2.38 2.72 -4.79
N ARG A 367 -1.84 3.46 -3.81
CA ARG A 367 -1.58 2.96 -2.46
C ARG A 367 -2.79 3.04 -1.53
N PHE A 368 -3.72 3.98 -1.77
CA PHE A 368 -4.76 4.34 -0.81
C PHE A 368 -6.18 4.34 -1.39
N VAL A 369 -6.33 4.44 -2.72
CA VAL A 369 -7.63 4.63 -3.37
C VAL A 369 -7.79 3.64 -4.51
N ARG A 370 -8.82 2.81 -4.47
CA ARG A 370 -9.17 1.92 -5.59
C ARG A 370 -9.63 2.75 -6.80
N PRO A 371 -9.17 2.44 -8.03
CA PRO A 371 -9.57 3.19 -9.22
C PRO A 371 -10.89 2.71 -9.86
N ALA A 372 -11.29 1.48 -9.56
CA ALA A 372 -12.47 0.83 -10.13
C ALA A 372 -12.88 -0.40 -9.28
N SER A 373 -14.11 -0.86 -9.49
CA SER A 373 -14.61 -2.14 -8.97
C SER A 373 -14.84 -3.09 -10.14
N ILE A 374 -14.33 -4.33 -10.03
CA ILE A 374 -14.53 -5.37 -11.05
C ILE A 374 -16.02 -5.70 -11.24
N ALA A 375 -16.83 -5.61 -10.18
CA ALA A 375 -18.26 -5.87 -10.23
C ALA A 375 -19.06 -4.78 -10.97
N LYS A 376 -18.51 -3.57 -11.13
CA LYS A 376 -19.20 -2.43 -11.74
C LYS A 376 -18.76 -2.16 -13.17
N ASP A 377 -17.47 -2.18 -13.41
CA ASP A 377 -16.86 -1.93 -14.72
C ASP A 377 -15.57 -2.75 -14.83
N GLU A 378 -15.73 -3.99 -15.30
CA GLU A 378 -14.64 -4.95 -15.46
C GLU A 378 -13.54 -4.42 -16.40
N GLU A 379 -13.90 -3.72 -17.48
CA GLU A 379 -12.91 -3.19 -18.41
C GLU A 379 -12.07 -2.09 -17.77
N ARG A 380 -12.72 -1.15 -17.07
CA ARG A 380 -12.03 -0.11 -16.30
C ARG A 380 -11.13 -0.73 -15.24
N PHE A 381 -11.64 -1.72 -14.52
CA PHE A 381 -10.88 -2.44 -13.50
C PHE A 381 -9.59 -3.04 -14.06
N TRP A 382 -9.68 -3.86 -15.11
CA TRP A 382 -8.49 -4.49 -15.68
C TRP A 382 -7.55 -3.47 -16.31
N PHE A 383 -8.06 -2.41 -16.94
CA PHE A 383 -7.22 -1.31 -17.43
C PHE A 383 -6.34 -0.74 -16.31
N PHE A 384 -6.93 -0.42 -15.16
CA PHE A 384 -6.15 0.11 -14.03
C PHE A 384 -5.26 -0.93 -13.36
N ALA A 385 -5.63 -2.21 -13.35
CA ALA A 385 -4.75 -3.26 -12.87
C ALA A 385 -3.42 -3.28 -13.66
N PHE A 386 -3.45 -3.11 -14.98
CA PHE A 386 -2.23 -3.01 -15.80
C PHE A 386 -1.48 -1.68 -15.58
N VAL A 387 -2.19 -0.56 -15.38
CA VAL A 387 -1.55 0.73 -15.06
C VAL A 387 -0.85 0.68 -13.71
N ASP A 388 -1.49 0.14 -12.68
CA ASP A 388 -0.91 -0.05 -11.35
C ASP A 388 0.34 -0.93 -11.44
N LEU A 389 0.30 -2.01 -12.22
CA LEU A 389 1.44 -2.90 -12.42
C LEU A 389 2.62 -2.19 -13.09
N PHE A 390 2.35 -1.41 -14.15
CA PHE A 390 3.36 -0.61 -14.84
C PHE A 390 4.04 0.38 -13.88
N MET A 391 3.24 1.12 -13.11
CA MET A 391 3.74 2.10 -12.14
C MET A 391 4.48 1.43 -10.97
N GLY A 392 4.01 0.26 -10.55
CA GLY A 392 4.62 -0.56 -9.51
C GLY A 392 5.99 -1.10 -9.89
N LEU A 393 6.18 -1.57 -11.13
CA LEU A 393 7.50 -1.95 -11.64
C LEU A 393 8.50 -0.80 -11.53
N GLU A 394 8.07 0.42 -11.89
CA GLU A 394 8.92 1.58 -11.73
C GLU A 394 9.27 1.86 -10.27
N ASP A 395 8.35 1.65 -9.33
CA ASP A 395 8.65 1.82 -7.89
C ASP A 395 9.62 0.75 -7.37
N LEU A 396 9.55 -0.47 -7.91
CA LEU A 396 10.46 -1.55 -7.53
C LEU A 396 11.88 -1.38 -8.03
N GLY A 397 12.10 -0.67 -9.13
CA GLY A 397 13.45 -0.67 -9.68
C GLY A 397 13.51 -0.65 -11.19
N TRP A 398 12.40 -0.73 -11.91
CA TRP A 398 12.43 -1.02 -13.33
C TRP A 398 12.20 0.22 -14.18
N SER A 399 12.71 0.20 -15.40
CA SER A 399 12.47 1.24 -16.39
C SER A 399 12.27 0.58 -17.75
N TYR A 400 11.15 0.88 -18.39
CA TYR A 400 10.90 0.41 -19.75
C TYR A 400 11.64 1.29 -20.76
N ARG A 401 12.39 0.67 -21.67
CA ARG A 401 13.11 1.36 -22.75
C ARG A 401 12.42 1.05 -24.07
N CYS A 402 11.75 2.03 -24.66
CA CYS A 402 10.98 1.84 -25.90
C CYS A 402 11.88 1.48 -27.07
N SER A 403 13.05 2.11 -27.18
CA SER A 403 14.08 1.76 -28.17
C SER A 403 14.55 0.30 -28.13
N ARG A 404 14.51 -0.34 -26.96
CA ARG A 404 14.90 -1.76 -26.78
C ARG A 404 13.71 -2.70 -26.61
N ARG A 405 12.49 -2.15 -26.50
CA ARG A 405 11.26 -2.89 -26.30
C ARG A 405 11.33 -3.85 -25.11
N ALA A 406 11.96 -3.39 -24.02
CA ALA A 406 12.25 -4.22 -22.85
C ALA A 406 12.23 -3.42 -21.56
N TRP A 407 11.82 -4.08 -20.47
CA TRP A 407 12.03 -3.63 -19.10
C TRP A 407 13.47 -3.90 -18.69
N LEU A 408 14.15 -2.87 -18.18
CA LEU A 408 15.50 -2.97 -17.66
C LEU A 408 15.52 -2.59 -16.18
N GLU A 409 16.35 -3.28 -15.41
CA GLU A 409 16.67 -2.88 -14.04
C GLU A 409 17.31 -1.48 -14.05
N ASN A 410 16.85 -0.62 -13.16
CA ASN A 410 17.27 0.77 -12.99
C ASN A 410 17.95 0.92 -11.62
N PRO A 411 19.23 0.52 -11.52
CA PRO A 411 19.93 0.45 -10.25
C PRO A 411 20.07 1.82 -9.60
N LYS A 412 20.11 1.82 -8.26
CA LYS A 412 20.46 3.01 -7.48
C LYS A 412 21.97 3.27 -7.54
N LYS A 413 22.34 4.53 -7.72
CA LYS A 413 23.70 5.05 -7.57
C LYS A 413 24.05 5.13 -6.08
N SER A 414 25.31 5.43 -5.78
CA SER A 414 25.80 5.62 -4.41
C SER A 414 25.09 6.73 -3.64
N ASP A 415 24.55 7.74 -4.33
CA ASP A 415 23.77 8.85 -3.75
C ASP A 415 22.28 8.50 -3.51
N GLY A 416 21.87 7.26 -3.78
CA GLY A 416 20.49 6.78 -3.66
C GLY A 416 19.58 7.16 -4.83
N THR A 417 20.03 8.00 -5.75
CA THR A 417 19.29 8.31 -6.99
C THR A 417 19.39 7.16 -7.97
N ARG A 418 18.45 7.03 -8.90
CA ARG A 418 18.49 5.97 -9.91
C ARG A 418 19.35 6.34 -11.11
N LEU A 419 19.91 5.32 -11.79
CA LEU A 419 20.73 5.49 -12.98
C LEU A 419 19.97 6.22 -14.10
N PHE A 420 18.76 5.76 -14.36
CA PHE A 420 17.83 6.39 -15.30
C PHE A 420 16.82 7.24 -14.53
N THR A 421 16.56 8.45 -15.03
CA THR A 421 15.41 9.22 -14.57
C THR A 421 14.14 8.47 -14.95
N ASN A 422 13.16 8.38 -14.05
CA ASN A 422 11.84 7.82 -14.33
C ASN A 422 11.01 8.72 -15.28
N SER A 423 11.66 9.47 -16.17
CA SER A 423 10.98 10.18 -17.24
C SER A 423 10.60 9.16 -18.31
N PHE A 424 9.31 8.91 -18.46
CA PHE A 424 8.79 8.12 -19.56
C PHE A 424 9.35 8.63 -20.90
N GLU A 425 9.89 7.73 -21.73
CA GLU A 425 10.46 8.12 -23.02
C GLU A 425 9.34 8.69 -23.90
N LYS A 426 9.31 10.01 -24.13
CA LYS A 426 8.27 10.68 -24.94
C LYS A 426 8.18 10.15 -26.39
N SER A 427 9.19 9.40 -26.83
CA SER A 427 9.30 8.82 -28.16
C SER A 427 8.66 7.44 -28.30
N CYS A 428 8.08 6.85 -27.24
CA CYS A 428 7.43 5.55 -27.35
C CYS A 428 6.29 5.59 -28.39
N THR A 429 6.28 4.59 -29.27
CA THR A 429 5.13 4.31 -30.13
C THR A 429 4.06 3.55 -29.36
N VAL A 430 2.82 3.56 -29.85
CA VAL A 430 1.72 2.76 -29.28
C VAL A 430 2.09 1.27 -29.20
N ASN A 431 2.79 0.75 -30.20
CA ASN A 431 3.23 -0.64 -30.21
C ASN A 431 4.18 -0.95 -29.05
N GLU A 432 5.17 -0.08 -28.83
CA GLU A 432 6.16 -0.26 -27.77
C GLU A 432 5.53 -0.14 -26.39
N LEU A 433 4.60 0.79 -26.21
CA LEU A 433 3.89 0.96 -24.94
C LEU A 433 2.95 -0.22 -24.63
N ASP A 434 2.18 -0.70 -25.61
CA ASP A 434 1.34 -1.88 -25.39
C ASP A 434 2.14 -3.12 -25.01
N LEU A 435 3.33 -3.28 -25.62
CA LEU A 435 4.24 -4.37 -25.24
C LEU A 435 4.77 -4.17 -23.81
N ALA A 436 4.99 -2.94 -23.36
CA ALA A 436 5.43 -2.65 -22.00
C ALA A 436 4.41 -3.15 -20.97
N PHE A 437 3.11 -2.86 -21.18
CA PHE A 437 2.02 -3.31 -20.31
C PHE A 437 1.89 -4.83 -20.29
N ASP A 438 1.96 -5.46 -21.46
CA ASP A 438 1.87 -6.92 -21.60
C ASP A 438 3.06 -7.64 -20.92
N MET A 439 4.29 -7.15 -21.15
CA MET A 439 5.49 -7.71 -20.53
C MET A 439 5.57 -7.48 -19.02
N ALA A 440 4.84 -6.51 -18.46
CA ALA A 440 4.96 -6.17 -17.05
C ALA A 440 4.64 -7.35 -16.12
N VAL A 441 3.65 -8.18 -16.47
CA VAL A 441 3.29 -9.41 -15.73
C VAL A 441 4.43 -10.43 -15.77
N THR A 442 5.09 -10.56 -16.92
CA THR A 442 6.23 -11.47 -17.10
C THR A 442 7.42 -11.02 -16.26
N VAL A 443 7.70 -9.72 -16.19
CA VAL A 443 8.78 -9.18 -15.35
C VAL A 443 8.51 -9.45 -13.87
N MET A 444 7.30 -9.18 -13.37
CA MET A 444 6.95 -9.51 -11.99
C MET A 444 7.07 -11.01 -11.69
N SER A 445 6.73 -11.86 -12.67
CA SER A 445 6.92 -13.31 -12.57
C SER A 445 8.39 -13.70 -12.45
N GLY A 446 9.26 -13.02 -13.21
CA GLY A 446 10.71 -13.12 -13.04
C GLY A 446 11.18 -12.71 -11.65
N GLU A 447 10.73 -11.56 -11.15
CA GLU A 447 11.14 -11.05 -9.83
C GLU A 447 10.73 -11.97 -8.68
N ARG A 448 9.50 -12.49 -8.70
CA ARG A 448 9.05 -13.49 -7.73
C ARG A 448 9.93 -14.75 -7.76
N ASN A 449 10.18 -15.29 -8.95
CA ASN A 449 10.98 -16.50 -9.10
C ASN A 449 12.44 -16.27 -8.65
N ALA A 450 12.93 -15.04 -8.81
CA ALA A 450 14.22 -14.60 -8.30
C ALA A 450 14.21 -14.25 -6.80
N LYS A 451 13.08 -14.44 -6.09
CA LYS A 451 12.88 -14.08 -4.68
C LYS A 451 13.23 -12.62 -4.39
N ARG A 452 12.88 -11.75 -5.33
CA ARG A 452 13.05 -10.29 -5.25
C ARG A 452 11.72 -9.62 -4.89
N PRO A 453 11.77 -8.35 -4.42
CA PRO A 453 10.57 -7.56 -4.23
C PRO A 453 9.74 -7.52 -5.52
N HIS A 454 8.46 -7.83 -5.41
CA HIS A 454 7.52 -7.89 -6.54
C HIS A 454 6.12 -7.47 -6.11
N MET A 455 5.17 -7.47 -7.05
CA MET A 455 3.75 -7.32 -6.74
C MET A 455 3.00 -8.59 -7.11
N ARG A 456 2.05 -8.97 -6.27
CA ARG A 456 1.12 -10.07 -6.52
C ARG A 456 -0.30 -9.55 -6.58
N PHE A 457 -1.06 -9.94 -7.58
CA PHE A 457 -2.47 -9.62 -7.66
C PHE A 457 -3.28 -10.64 -6.87
N ILE A 458 -4.12 -10.15 -5.96
CA ILE A 458 -5.04 -11.00 -5.20
C ILE A 458 -6.46 -10.61 -5.59
N GLY A 459 -7.21 -11.54 -6.18
CA GLY A 459 -8.65 -11.36 -6.39
C GLY A 459 -9.39 -11.62 -5.08
N TYR A 460 -9.37 -12.87 -4.64
CA TYR A 460 -10.03 -13.36 -3.43
C TYR A 460 -9.07 -14.24 -2.62
N ASP A 461 -8.91 -13.95 -1.33
CA ASP A 461 -8.03 -14.73 -0.45
C ASP A 461 -8.71 -16.02 0.03
N SER A 462 -8.78 -17.01 -0.88
CA SER A 462 -9.67 -18.18 -0.79
C SER A 462 -9.13 -19.39 -0.04
N GLY A 463 -7.98 -19.30 0.64
CA GLY A 463 -7.35 -20.46 1.27
C GLY A 463 -8.10 -21.00 2.50
N ALA A 464 -7.87 -22.28 2.83
CA ALA A 464 -8.09 -22.72 4.21
C ALA A 464 -7.19 -21.86 5.11
N ASN A 465 -7.79 -21.08 6.02
CA ASN A 465 -7.13 -20.03 6.80
C ASN A 465 -6.68 -18.80 5.99
N GLY A 466 -7.31 -18.52 4.84
CA GLY A 466 -7.25 -17.19 4.23
C GLY A 466 -8.06 -16.19 5.06
N SER A 467 -7.90 -14.90 4.76
CA SER A 467 -8.79 -13.88 5.33
C SER A 467 -10.23 -14.00 4.82
N HIS A 468 -10.45 -14.74 3.72
CA HIS A 468 -11.74 -14.85 3.03
C HIS A 468 -12.27 -13.49 2.55
N GLU A 469 -11.37 -12.53 2.33
CA GLU A 469 -11.69 -11.18 1.86
C GLU A 469 -11.46 -11.01 0.35
N LYS A 470 -12.23 -10.09 -0.23
CA LYS A 470 -12.09 -9.68 -1.63
C LYS A 470 -11.16 -8.47 -1.74
N ILE A 471 -9.98 -8.69 -2.30
CA ILE A 471 -8.93 -7.67 -2.37
C ILE A 471 -8.89 -7.00 -3.74
N TYR A 472 -9.08 -7.77 -4.82
CA TYR A 472 -9.02 -7.32 -6.22
C TYR A 472 -7.96 -6.25 -6.47
N GLY A 473 -6.71 -6.58 -6.16
CA GLY A 473 -5.65 -5.59 -6.20
C GLY A 473 -4.25 -6.18 -6.10
N TRP A 474 -3.28 -5.40 -6.57
CA TRP A 474 -1.87 -5.67 -6.38
C TRP A 474 -1.43 -5.37 -4.94
N VAL A 475 -0.82 -6.36 -4.28
CA VAL A 475 -0.11 -6.21 -3.00
C VAL A 475 1.38 -6.30 -3.23
N HIS A 476 2.16 -5.57 -2.42
CA HIS A 476 3.62 -5.63 -2.47
C HIS A 476 4.14 -6.79 -1.63
N GLU A 477 5.05 -7.58 -2.20
CA GLU A 477 5.81 -8.60 -1.49
C GLU A 477 7.30 -8.27 -1.58
N ASP A 478 8.01 -8.36 -0.47
CA ASP A 478 9.44 -7.98 -0.35
C ASP A 478 10.41 -9.09 -0.83
N GLY A 479 9.85 -10.23 -1.26
CA GLY A 479 10.60 -11.41 -1.71
C GLY A 479 11.31 -12.15 -0.58
N LYS A 480 11.08 -11.80 0.69
CA LYS A 480 11.74 -12.47 1.82
C LYS A 480 10.99 -13.75 2.18
N GLU A 481 11.74 -14.84 2.32
CA GLU A 481 11.19 -16.16 2.64
C GLU A 481 11.66 -16.60 4.03
N LEU A 482 10.89 -17.49 4.69
CA LEU A 482 11.35 -18.19 5.87
C LEU A 482 12.16 -19.41 5.45
N VAL A 483 13.21 -19.74 6.21
CA VAL A 483 14.04 -20.94 5.96
C VAL A 483 13.62 -21.98 6.96
N CYS A 484 12.69 -22.85 6.55
CA CYS A 484 12.14 -23.85 7.43
C CYS A 484 13.15 -24.94 7.76
N THR A 485 13.12 -25.43 9.00
CA THR A 485 13.89 -26.60 9.44
C THR A 485 13.27 -27.89 8.92
N ASP A 486 11.95 -27.95 8.84
CA ASP A 486 11.20 -29.09 8.31
C ASP A 486 11.03 -29.05 6.78
N GLU A 487 11.40 -30.16 6.11
CA GLU A 487 11.38 -30.26 4.64
C GLU A 487 9.96 -30.37 4.08
N GLU A 488 9.02 -30.97 4.81
CA GLU A 488 7.62 -31.08 4.37
C GLU A 488 6.92 -29.73 4.42
N GLN A 489 7.13 -28.96 5.50
CA GLN A 489 6.70 -27.56 5.61
C GLN A 489 7.30 -26.72 4.48
N ALA A 490 8.60 -26.86 4.20
CA ALA A 490 9.23 -26.16 3.07
C ALA A 490 8.55 -26.51 1.73
N LYS A 491 8.31 -27.79 1.44
CA LYS A 491 7.59 -28.23 0.23
C LYS A 491 6.16 -27.72 0.17
N PHE A 492 5.48 -27.63 1.32
CA PHE A 492 4.14 -27.06 1.41
C PHE A 492 4.14 -25.57 1.05
N LEU A 493 5.08 -24.79 1.59
CA LEU A 493 5.25 -23.36 1.25
C LEU A 493 5.54 -23.17 -0.24
N GLU A 494 6.34 -24.04 -0.84
CA GLU A 494 6.61 -23.99 -2.27
C GLU A 494 5.39 -24.32 -3.14
N LYS A 495 4.46 -25.14 -2.66
CA LYS A 495 3.21 -25.44 -3.36
C LYS A 495 2.18 -24.33 -3.24
N ASP A 496 2.18 -23.58 -2.13
CA ASP A 496 1.33 -22.39 -1.97
C ASP A 496 1.81 -21.18 -2.79
N ARG A 497 2.81 -21.38 -3.65
CA ARG A 497 3.26 -20.39 -4.64
C ARG A 497 2.12 -20.05 -5.61
N THR A 498 1.29 -19.10 -5.20
CA THR A 498 0.16 -18.54 -5.94
C THR A 498 0.59 -17.85 -7.23
N VAL A 499 -0.24 -17.95 -8.26
CA VAL A 499 -0.02 -17.25 -9.53
C VAL A 499 0.00 -15.74 -9.26
N ILE A 500 0.95 -15.00 -9.88
CA ILE A 500 1.07 -13.55 -9.68
C ILE A 500 -0.14 -12.79 -10.23
N PHE A 501 -0.69 -13.26 -11.34
CA PHE A 501 -1.76 -12.60 -12.07
C PHE A 501 -2.65 -13.64 -12.76
N PRO A 502 -3.96 -13.43 -12.89
CA PRO A 502 -4.85 -14.37 -13.58
C PRO A 502 -4.39 -14.61 -15.02
N SER A 503 -4.33 -15.89 -15.43
CA SER A 503 -3.81 -16.29 -16.74
C SER A 503 -4.77 -15.99 -17.90
N ASP A 504 -6.04 -15.77 -17.59
CA ASP A 504 -7.14 -15.48 -18.52
C ASP A 504 -7.32 -13.97 -18.79
N VAL A 505 -6.54 -13.13 -18.12
CA VAL A 505 -6.59 -11.67 -18.26
C VAL A 505 -5.38 -11.18 -19.04
N SER A 506 -5.63 -10.44 -20.13
CA SER A 506 -4.59 -9.86 -20.99
C SER A 506 -4.81 -8.37 -21.23
N TRP A 507 -3.74 -7.64 -21.50
CA TRP A 507 -3.81 -6.21 -21.82
C TRP A 507 -4.60 -5.98 -23.12
N LYS A 508 -5.65 -5.13 -23.05
CA LYS A 508 -6.41 -4.70 -24.24
C LYS A 508 -5.63 -3.63 -25.01
N SER A 509 -4.92 -4.06 -26.05
CA SER A 509 -4.08 -3.21 -26.91
C SER A 509 -4.80 -1.97 -27.49
N PHE A 510 -4.02 -0.91 -27.69
CA PHE A 510 -4.40 0.33 -28.40
C PHE A 510 -3.92 0.35 -29.86
N ARG A 511 -3.46 -0.79 -30.40
CA ARG A 511 -3.04 -0.90 -31.80
C ARG A 511 -4.25 -0.93 -32.72
N VAL A 512 -4.13 -0.28 -33.88
CA VAL A 512 -4.97 -0.60 -35.03
C VAL A 512 -4.43 -1.92 -35.56
N GLU A 513 -5.14 -3.02 -35.35
CA GLU A 513 -4.82 -4.28 -36.02
C GLU A 513 -4.97 -4.06 -37.53
N GLU A 514 -3.84 -3.83 -38.21
CA GLU A 514 -3.80 -3.95 -39.65
C GLU A 514 -4.08 -5.42 -39.96
N LYS A 515 -5.03 -5.67 -40.88
CA LYS A 515 -5.22 -7.02 -41.41
C LYS A 515 -3.88 -7.45 -41.98
N ARG A 516 -3.17 -8.34 -41.27
CA ARG A 516 -1.96 -8.97 -41.80
C ARG A 516 -2.32 -9.50 -43.18
N SER A 517 -1.62 -9.03 -44.20
CA SER A 517 -1.86 -9.55 -45.54
C SER A 517 -1.56 -11.05 -45.48
N ARG A 518 -2.25 -11.89 -46.28
CA ARG A 518 -1.96 -13.34 -46.32
C ARG A 518 -0.46 -13.64 -46.57
N TYR A 519 0.28 -12.68 -47.13
CA TYR A 519 1.70 -12.78 -47.41
C TYR A 519 2.61 -12.55 -46.19
N ASP A 520 2.11 -12.00 -45.08
CA ASP A 520 2.90 -11.77 -43.85
C ASP A 520 2.95 -13.00 -42.91
N ILE A 521 2.24 -14.08 -43.25
CA ILE A 521 2.19 -15.34 -42.48
C ILE A 521 3.26 -16.33 -42.97
N ILE A 522 3.94 -16.04 -44.09
CA ILE A 522 5.03 -16.87 -44.62
C ILE A 522 6.36 -16.15 -44.36
N ARG A 523 6.93 -16.35 -43.17
CA ARG A 523 8.35 -16.11 -42.89
C ARG A 523 8.90 -17.14 -41.93
#